data_AF-A0ABD1AZH5-F1
#
_entry.id   AF-A0ABD1AZH5-F1
#
_cell.length_a   1.000
_cell.length_b   1.000
_cell.length_c   1.000
_cell.angle_alpha   90.00
_cell.angle_beta   90.00
_cell.angle_gamma   90.00
#
_symmetry.space_group_name_H-M   'P 1'
#
loop_
_entity.id
_entity.type
_entity.pdbx_description
1 polymer ?
#
loop_
_entity_poly.entity_id
_entity_poly.type
_entity_poly.pdbx_seq_one_letter_code
_entity_poly.pdbx_strand_id
1 'polypeptide(L)' 'MFIHPRHDKEMRPHQIEVFKFLCNNLAADEPCGCILAHAPGSGKPFLLISFMQSFMAIDPQDKPLIILPKRS' A
#
# COMPACT_ATOMS: atom_id res chain seq x y z
N MET A 1 3.30 9.84 6.78
CA MET A 1 3.14 9.42 5.37
C MET A 1 1.76 9.81 4.87
N PHE A 2 1.63 10.30 3.63
CA PHE A 2 0.36 10.77 3.04
C PHE A 2 0.09 10.09 1.70
N ILE A 3 -1.19 9.95 1.32
CA ILE A 3 -1.58 9.41 0.01
C ILE A 3 -1.21 10.42 -1.07
N HIS A 4 -0.55 9.99 -2.14
CA HIS A 4 -0.26 10.85 -3.28
C HIS A 4 -1.56 11.45 -3.86
N PRO A 5 -1.62 12.77 -4.19
CA PRO A 5 -2.87 13.44 -4.58
C PRO A 5 -3.62 12.81 -5.76
N ARG A 6 -2.90 12.15 -6.68
CA ARG A 6 -3.51 11.41 -7.80
C ARG A 6 -4.31 10.20 -7.32
N HIS A 7 -3.82 9.50 -6.30
CA HIS A 7 -4.46 8.28 -5.80
C HIS A 7 -5.58 8.60 -4.82
N ASP A 8 -5.44 9.68 -4.05
CA ASP A 8 -6.44 10.14 -3.09
C ASP A 8 -7.80 10.42 -3.77
N LYS A 9 -7.78 10.99 -4.98
CA LYS A 9 -8.98 11.25 -5.79
C LYS A 9 -9.73 10.00 -6.25
N GLU A 10 -9.03 8.87 -6.35
CA GLU A 10 -9.56 7.60 -6.89
C GLU A 10 -9.88 6.58 -5.78
N MET A 11 -9.33 6.77 -4.58
CA MET A 11 -9.52 5.84 -3.47
C MET A 11 -10.94 5.91 -2.91
N ARG A 12 -11.54 4.73 -2.73
CA ARG A 12 -12.80 4.59 -1.99
C ARG A 12 -12.53 4.67 -0.47
N PRO A 13 -13.52 5.05 0.35
CA PRO A 13 -13.33 5.20 1.80
C PRO A 13 -12.66 4.00 2.49
N HIS A 14 -13.09 2.77 2.18
CA HIS A 14 -12.47 1.57 2.73
C HIS A 14 -11.00 1.40 2.29
N GLN A 15 -10.61 1.83 1.10
CA GLN A 15 -9.22 1.78 0.66
C GLN A 15 -8.36 2.79 1.44
N ILE A 16 -8.92 3.94 1.79
CA ILE A 16 -8.24 4.93 2.65
C ILE A 16 -7.99 4.35 4.05
N GLU A 17 -8.97 3.65 4.61
CA GLU A 17 -8.81 2.95 5.90
C GLU A 17 -7.72 1.89 5.84
N VAL A 18 -7.71 1.07 4.79
CA VAL A 18 -6.66 0.06 4.62
C VAL A 18 -5.29 0.71 4.36
N PHE A 19 -5.22 1.84 3.64
CA PHE A 19 -3.97 2.59 3.47
C PHE A 19 -3.42 3.05 4.81
N LYS A 20 -4.26 3.62 5.69
CA LYS A 20 -3.87 4.01 7.05
C LYS A 20 -3.41 2.80 7.89
N PHE A 21 -4.11 1.67 7.76
CA PHE A 21 -3.68 0.41 8.37
C PHE A 21 -2.27 0.01 7.90
N LEU A 22 -1.97 0.10 6.61
CA LEU A 22 -0.63 -0.17 6.09
C LEU A 22 0.41 0.79 6.67
N CYS A 23 0.13 2.09 6.74
CA CYS A 23 1.01 3.07 7.38
C CYS A 23 1.37 2.67 8.82
N ASN A 24 0.35 2.32 9.61
CA ASN A 24 0.52 2.05 11.03
C ASN A 24 1.29 0.75 11.32
N ASN A 25 1.29 -0.21 10.38
CA ASN A 25 1.99 -1.48 10.56
C ASN A 25 3.37 -1.47 9.90
N LEU A 26 3.52 -0.83 8.74
CA LEU A 26 4.73 -0.93 7.91
C LEU A 26 5.64 0.30 7.99
N ALA A 27 5.12 1.46 8.39
CA ALA A 27 5.83 2.74 8.44
C ALA A 27 5.85 3.38 9.84
N ALA A 28 5.55 2.61 10.88
CA ALA A 28 5.70 3.02 12.27
C ALA A 28 7.15 2.90 12.74
N ASP A 29 7.46 3.49 13.90
CA ASP A 29 8.81 3.44 14.50
C ASP A 29 9.27 2.00 14.78
N GLU A 30 8.33 1.12 15.15
CA GLU A 30 8.52 -0.32 15.30
C GLU A 30 7.66 -1.07 14.26
N PRO A 31 8.15 -1.23 13.02
CA PRO A 31 7.36 -1.83 11.96
C PRO A 31 7.20 -3.34 12.15
N CYS A 32 6.03 -3.85 11.77
CA CYS A 32 5.71 -5.26 11.72
C CYS A 32 5.28 -5.67 10.31
N GLY A 33 4.81 -6.91 10.14
CA GLY A 33 4.22 -7.38 8.88
C GLY A 33 2.71 -7.11 8.82
N CYS A 34 2.15 -7.16 7.62
CA CYS A 34 0.69 -7.07 7.43
C CYS A 34 0.17 -8.14 6.46
N ILE A 35 -1.08 -8.58 6.67
CA ILE A 35 -1.78 -9.50 5.76
C ILE A 35 -3.03 -8.80 5.20
N LEU A 36 -3.12 -8.71 3.87
CA LEU A 36 -4.27 -8.12 3.16
C LEU A 36 -5.19 -9.20 2.58
N ALA A 37 -6.09 -9.74 3.40
CA ALA A 37 -6.99 -10.85 3.04
C ALA A 37 -8.36 -10.43 2.49
N HIS A 38 -8.48 -9.28 1.83
CA HIS A 38 -9.78 -8.81 1.31
C HIS A 38 -10.33 -9.69 0.16
N ALA A 39 -11.62 -9.56 -0.15
CA ALA A 39 -12.27 -10.25 -1.27
C ALA A 39 -11.64 -9.90 -2.64
N PRO A 40 -11.64 -10.81 -3.63
CA PRO A 40 -11.25 -10.51 -5.01
C PRO A 40 -12.02 -9.29 -5.57
N GLY A 41 -11.39 -8.52 -6.48
CA GLY A 41 -12.01 -7.32 -7.04
C GLY A 41 -12.03 -6.09 -6.12
N SER A 42 -11.51 -6.18 -4.88
CA SER A 42 -11.44 -5.05 -3.94
C SER A 42 -10.41 -3.95 -4.31
N GLY A 43 -9.72 -4.09 -5.45
CA GLY A 43 -8.71 -3.11 -5.89
C GLY A 43 -7.39 -3.16 -5.10
N LYS A 44 -7.00 -4.32 -4.55
CA LYS A 44 -5.73 -4.46 -3.78
C LYS A 44 -4.48 -4.02 -4.56
N PRO A 45 -4.33 -4.32 -5.87
CA PRO A 45 -3.14 -3.88 -6.60
C PRO A 45 -3.00 -2.36 -6.62
N PHE A 46 -4.10 -1.63 -6.84
CA PHE A 46 -4.11 -0.16 -6.79
C PHE A 46 -3.73 0.36 -5.40
N LEU A 47 -4.28 -0.25 -4.35
CA LEU A 47 -3.94 0.09 -2.97
C LEU A 47 -2.44 -0.12 -2.67
N LEU A 48 -1.89 -1.28 -3.04
CA LEU A 48 -0.49 -1.63 -2.80
C LEU A 48 0.45 -0.66 -3.55
N ILE A 49 0.17 -0.38 -4.82
CA ILE A 49 0.93 0.59 -5.62
C ILE A 49 0.89 1.97 -4.97
N SER A 50 -0.29 2.39 -4.49
CA SER A 50 -0.45 3.69 -3.85
C SER A 50 0.34 3.80 -2.55
N PHE A 51 0.32 2.74 -1.74
CA PHE A 51 1.13 2.64 -0.53
C PHE A 51 2.61 2.70 -0.86
N MET A 52 3.08 1.87 -1.80
CA MET A 52 4.50 1.81 -2.20
C MET A 52 5.02 3.16 -2.67
N GLN A 53 4.26 3.88 -3.50
CA GLN A 53 4.66 5.23 -3.94
C GLN A 53 4.84 6.19 -2.76
N SER A 54 3.98 6.09 -1.75
CA SER A 54 4.04 6.96 -0.58
C SER A 54 5.15 6.56 0.39
N PHE A 55 5.40 5.26 0.52
CA PHE A 55 6.40 4.67 1.40
C PHE A 55 7.81 4.95 0.90
N MET A 56 8.07 4.68 -0.39
CA MET A 56 9.38 4.90 -1.01
C MET A 56 9.73 6.39 -1.18
N ALA A 57 8.78 7.31 -0.97
CA ALA A 57 9.08 8.74 -0.94
C ALA A 57 9.80 9.16 0.35
N ILE A 58 9.85 8.29 1.37
CA ILE A 58 10.55 8.52 2.64
C ILE A 58 12.06 8.37 2.45
N ASP A 59 12.50 7.30 1.76
CA ASP A 59 13.90 7.07 1.42
C ASP A 59 14.06 6.81 -0.10
N PRO A 60 14.76 7.69 -0.85
CA PRO A 60 14.99 7.49 -2.28
C PRO A 60 15.85 6.26 -2.61
N GLN A 61 16.50 5.62 -1.64
CA GLN A 61 17.27 4.38 -1.83
C GLN A 61 16.41 3.11 -1.76
N ASP A 62 15.14 3.22 -1.33
CA ASP A 62 14.25 2.07 -1.21
C ASP A 62 14.07 1.32 -2.54
N LYS A 63 14.05 -0.02 -2.46
CA LYS A 63 13.85 -0.90 -3.62
C LYS A 63 12.84 -2.00 -3.29
N PRO A 64 11.63 -1.97 -3.86
CA PRO A 64 10.60 -2.95 -3.54
C PRO A 64 10.83 -4.27 -4.29
N LEU A 65 10.55 -5.39 -3.62
CA LEU A 65 10.47 -6.71 -4.25
C LEU A 65 9.01 -7.18 -4.25
N ILE A 66 8.41 -7.30 -5.43
CA ILE A 66 7.04 -7.81 -5.59
C ILE A 66 7.11 -9.23 -6.15
N ILE A 67 6.58 -10.18 -5.39
CA ILE A 67 6.48 -11.58 -5.83
C ILE A 67 5.05 -11.81 -6.31
N LEU A 68 4.90 -12.16 -7.58
CA LEU A 68 3.61 -12.53 -8.18
C LEU A 68 3.64 -14.00 -8.64
N PRO A 69 2.50 -14.70 -8.62
CA PRO A 69 2.39 -15.99 -9.29
C PRO A 69 2.62 -15.83 -10.80
N LYS A 70 3.17 -16.87 -11.43
CA LYS A 70 3.27 -16.93 -12.89
C LYS A 70 1.87 -16.99 -13.48
N ARG A 71 1.58 -16.18 -14.50
CA ARG A 71 0.36 -16.35 -15.30
C ARG A 71 0.51 -17.65 -16.09
N SER A 72 -0.39 -18.60 -15.86
CA SER A 72 -0.52 -19.85 -16.63
C SER A 72 -0.99 -19.57 -18.05
#